data_AF-A0A955DBK6-F1
#
_entry.id   AF-A0A955DBK6-F1
#
_cell.length_a   1.000
_cell.length_b   1.000
_cell.length_c   1.000
_cell.angle_alpha   90.00
_cell.angle_beta   90.00
_cell.angle_gamma   90.00
#
_symmetry.space_group_name_H-M   'P 1'
#
loop_
_entity.id
_entity.type
_entity.pdbx_description
1 polymer ?
#
loop_
_entity_poly.entity_id
_entity_poly.type
_entity_poly.pdbx_seq_one_letter_code
_entity_poly.pdbx_strand_id
1 'polypeptide(L)'
;SRKALAGGADMLRASTEALQGLRVVKVHTTERYEEGRFHRINKEVMRQLFKARAARALASPLNEVIVIFVMGTLAAVATKQIMDGRLEASSFIAGLGALAVAGASLKPLNGIFNEIQTASAAADRLEQLLNADEEAGHDAALPRLPRHAQEIRFEHVTFTYQNADAPSLRGVSVAIPHGQTVAVVGPNGSGKTTLLSLVPRLFEPDRPTAPDEIGADQPAGGVLIDGHDISTVSVRSLRRQIGVVTQETVLFRATIADNIAYGAENATDERIRAAARAARALGLRVALIDRADFPRDKLCGGLVSGRSLALLDRLFDLSADGLLFHAEARVAFHWAGTPLARFTLDAPLHFTMRRAFDARLRAIALEAGAIPFTASVDAMAPDGTLALSDGTTVRASCLVGADGVNSTLARRLFGRAFDPETIGFGLEVEWPTALAEPETVIDFGAADWGYGWMFPKAQGTT
;
A
#
# COMPACT_ATOMS: atom_id res chain seq x y z
N SER A 1 15.27 -24.15 13.50
CA SER A 1 15.11 -25.42 12.75
C SER A 1 14.32 -25.12 11.48
N ARG A 2 14.52 -25.86 10.39
CA ARG A 2 13.72 -25.67 9.15
C ARG A 2 12.20 -25.76 9.41
N LYS A 3 11.78 -26.62 10.34
CA LYS A 3 10.37 -26.77 10.75
C LYS A 3 9.78 -25.51 11.39
N ALA A 4 10.54 -24.79 12.23
CA ALA A 4 10.08 -23.55 12.82
C ALA A 4 9.97 -22.41 11.80
N LEU A 5 10.89 -22.36 10.83
CA LEU A 5 10.85 -21.38 9.72
C LEU A 5 9.66 -21.66 8.77
N ALA A 6 9.39 -22.93 8.46
CA ALA A 6 8.22 -23.32 7.68
C ALA A 6 6.91 -22.95 8.41
N GLY A 7 6.81 -23.21 9.72
CA GLY A 7 5.63 -22.82 10.49
C GLY A 7 5.46 -21.30 10.64
N GLY A 8 6.53 -20.52 10.62
CA GLY A 8 6.46 -19.05 10.55
C GLY A 8 5.86 -18.56 9.22
N ALA A 9 6.22 -19.20 8.10
CA ALA A 9 5.61 -18.92 6.80
C ALA A 9 4.12 -19.31 6.77
N ASP A 10 3.76 -20.44 7.38
CA ASP A 10 2.35 -20.85 7.52
C ASP A 10 1.53 -19.88 8.36
N MET A 11 2.13 -19.32 9.42
CA MET A 11 1.50 -18.30 10.25
C MET A 11 1.26 -17.00 9.48
N LEU A 12 2.26 -16.54 8.73
CA LEU A 12 2.12 -15.37 7.85
C LEU A 12 1.04 -15.61 6.79
N ARG A 13 1.06 -16.76 6.12
CA ARG A 13 0.05 -17.14 5.13
C ARG A 13 -1.35 -17.14 5.72
N ALA A 14 -1.56 -17.80 6.86
CA ALA A 14 -2.87 -17.84 7.53
C ALA A 14 -3.35 -16.43 7.93
N SER A 15 -2.46 -15.58 8.44
CA SER A 15 -2.78 -14.18 8.77
C SER A 15 -3.14 -13.38 7.52
N THR A 16 -2.36 -13.50 6.45
CA THR A 16 -2.63 -12.78 5.20
C THR A 16 -3.94 -13.25 4.56
N GLU A 17 -4.23 -14.55 4.53
CA GLU A 17 -5.51 -15.11 4.07
C GLU A 17 -6.69 -14.56 4.88
N ALA A 18 -6.60 -14.57 6.21
CA ALA A 18 -7.67 -14.06 7.07
C ALA A 18 -7.88 -12.54 6.92
N LEU A 19 -6.80 -11.77 6.72
CA LEU A 19 -6.88 -10.32 6.53
C LEU A 19 -7.42 -9.95 5.13
N GLN A 20 -6.96 -10.62 4.08
CA GLN A 20 -7.48 -10.43 2.72
C GLN A 20 -8.94 -10.89 2.62
N GLY A 21 -9.29 -11.98 3.30
CA GLY A 21 -10.63 -12.55 3.39
C GLY A 21 -11.49 -11.99 4.53
N LEU A 22 -11.11 -10.90 5.18
CA LEU A 22 -11.75 -10.43 6.43
C LEU A 22 -13.27 -10.26 6.28
N ARG A 23 -13.72 -9.79 5.10
CA ARG A 23 -15.14 -9.66 4.78
C ARG A 23 -15.86 -11.01 4.78
N VAL A 24 -15.26 -12.05 4.21
CA VAL A 24 -15.82 -13.42 4.20
C VAL A 24 -15.89 -13.96 5.62
N VAL A 25 -14.83 -13.76 6.40
CA VAL A 25 -14.76 -14.19 7.81
C VAL A 25 -15.88 -13.53 8.62
N LYS A 26 -16.10 -12.23 8.44
CA LYS A 26 -17.14 -11.47 9.14
C LYS A 26 -18.56 -11.85 8.71
N VAL A 27 -18.80 -12.06 7.42
CA VAL A 27 -20.13 -12.45 6.91
C VAL A 27 -20.53 -13.84 7.39
N HIS A 28 -19.59 -14.78 7.44
CA HIS A 28 -19.86 -16.15 7.88
C HIS A 28 -19.68 -16.34 9.40
N THR A 29 -19.34 -15.28 10.14
CA THR A 29 -19.10 -15.33 11.60
C THR A 29 -18.07 -16.38 12.01
N THR A 30 -17.04 -16.57 11.19
CA THR A 30 -16.01 -17.61 11.37
C THR A 30 -14.79 -17.11 12.15
N GLU A 31 -14.87 -15.99 12.87
CA GLU A 31 -13.72 -15.41 13.58
C GLU A 31 -13.08 -16.40 14.55
N ARG A 32 -13.90 -17.13 15.32
CA ARG A 32 -13.40 -18.15 16.27
C ARG A 32 -12.73 -19.32 15.56
N TYR A 33 -13.18 -19.65 14.34
CA TYR A 33 -12.56 -20.70 13.54
C TYR A 33 -11.17 -20.27 13.07
N GLU A 34 -11.05 -19.06 12.51
CA GLU A 34 -9.76 -18.53 12.05
C GLU A 34 -8.79 -18.28 13.22
N GLU A 35 -9.29 -17.77 14.37
CA GLU A 35 -8.51 -17.66 15.59
C GLU A 35 -8.01 -19.04 16.06
N GLY A 36 -8.87 -20.06 16.02
CA GLY A 36 -8.50 -21.44 16.35
C GLY A 36 -7.49 -22.03 15.36
N ARG A 37 -7.60 -21.73 14.06
CA ARG A 37 -6.64 -22.12 13.02
C ARG A 37 -5.28 -21.48 13.29
N PHE A 38 -5.25 -20.17 13.52
CA PHE A 38 -4.04 -19.42 13.86
C PHE A 38 -3.39 -19.95 15.15
N HIS A 39 -4.19 -20.15 16.20
CA HIS A 39 -3.71 -20.67 17.48
C HIS A 39 -3.07 -22.06 17.35
N ARG A 40 -3.63 -22.93 16.51
CA ARG A 40 -3.09 -24.27 16.25
C ARG A 40 -1.72 -24.20 15.56
N ILE A 41 -1.60 -23.35 14.54
CA ILE A 41 -0.32 -23.12 13.83
C ILE A 41 0.70 -22.53 14.81
N ASN A 42 0.32 -21.52 15.58
CA ASN A 42 1.17 -20.90 16.58
C ASN A 42 1.65 -21.90 17.64
N LYS A 43 0.76 -22.76 18.15
CA LYS A 43 1.12 -23.79 19.13
C LYS A 43 2.16 -24.77 18.58
N GLU A 44 2.04 -25.18 17.32
CA GLU A 44 3.03 -26.06 16.68
C GLU A 44 4.38 -25.35 16.49
N VAL A 45 4.38 -24.10 16.02
CA VAL A 45 5.59 -23.27 15.92
C VAL A 45 6.28 -23.15 17.28
N MET A 46 5.51 -22.79 18.31
CA MET A 46 6.02 -22.67 19.68
C MET A 46 6.58 -24.00 20.19
N ARG A 47 5.91 -25.13 19.92
CA ARG A 47 6.41 -26.46 20.30
C ARG A 47 7.75 -26.76 19.64
N GLN A 48 7.92 -26.44 18.35
CA GLN A 48 9.17 -26.64 17.64
C GLN A 48 10.29 -25.70 18.13
N LEU A 49 9.95 -24.44 18.43
CA LEU A 49 10.88 -23.48 19.03
C LEU A 49 11.32 -23.92 20.42
N PHE A 50 10.40 -24.37 21.28
CA PHE A 50 10.71 -24.89 22.60
C PHE A 50 11.59 -26.14 22.54
N LYS A 51 11.28 -27.10 21.65
CA LYS A 51 12.15 -28.28 21.45
C LYS A 51 13.57 -27.88 21.04
N ALA A 52 13.71 -26.94 20.11
CA ALA A 52 15.01 -26.46 19.66
C ALA A 52 15.75 -25.67 20.76
N ARG A 53 15.05 -24.83 21.52
CA ARG A 53 15.62 -24.07 22.65
C ARG A 53 16.04 -24.97 23.79
N ALA A 54 15.23 -25.97 24.15
CA ALA A 54 15.57 -26.94 25.18
C ALA A 54 16.83 -27.75 24.81
N ALA A 55 16.91 -28.21 23.55
CA ALA A 55 18.09 -28.89 23.05
C ALA A 55 19.36 -28.00 23.10
N ARG A 56 19.25 -26.73 22.71
CA ARG A 56 20.37 -25.76 22.85
C ARG A 56 20.71 -25.44 24.31
N ALA A 57 19.70 -25.35 25.18
CA ALA A 57 19.89 -25.05 26.59
C ALA A 57 20.64 -26.19 27.30
N LEU A 58 20.42 -27.44 26.92
CA LEU A 58 21.16 -28.60 27.45
C LEU A 58 22.61 -28.67 26.97
N ALA A 59 22.94 -28.07 25.83
CA ALA A 59 24.31 -28.09 25.30
C ALA A 59 25.29 -27.28 26.15
N SER A 60 24.85 -26.19 26.79
CA SER A 60 25.73 -25.33 27.62
C SER A 60 26.18 -26.04 28.91
N PRO A 61 25.28 -26.60 29.75
CA PRO A 61 25.68 -27.35 30.94
C PRO A 61 26.56 -28.56 30.61
N LEU A 62 26.28 -29.26 29.51
CA LEU A 62 27.10 -30.41 29.10
C LEU A 62 28.54 -29.98 28.80
N ASN A 63 28.70 -28.86 28.10
CA ASN A 63 30.00 -28.29 27.79
C ASN A 63 30.74 -27.82 29.05
N GLU A 64 30.04 -27.21 30.02
CA GLU A 64 30.62 -26.82 31.31
C GLU A 64 31.13 -28.04 32.10
N VAL A 65 30.37 -29.13 32.14
CA VAL A 65 30.80 -30.37 32.80
C VAL A 65 32.07 -30.92 32.15
N ILE A 66 32.14 -30.94 30.82
CA ILE A 66 33.34 -31.37 30.09
C ILE A 66 34.53 -30.47 30.44
N VAL A 67 34.36 -29.14 30.42
CA VAL A 67 35.42 -28.19 30.76
C VAL A 67 35.91 -28.39 32.19
N ILE A 68 35.02 -28.55 33.16
CA ILE A 68 35.38 -28.81 34.57
C ILE A 68 36.18 -30.10 34.67
N PHE A 69 35.77 -31.17 33.98
CA PHE A 69 36.45 -32.47 34.02
C PHE A 69 37.85 -32.38 33.42
N VAL A 70 37.99 -31.73 32.25
CA VAL A 70 39.27 -31.50 31.56
C VAL A 70 40.19 -30.63 32.41
N MET A 71 39.70 -29.54 32.97
CA MET A 71 40.50 -28.64 33.81
C MET A 71 40.90 -29.30 35.13
N GLY A 72 40.03 -30.12 35.72
CA GLY A 72 40.33 -30.89 36.92
C GLY A 72 41.41 -31.95 36.68
N THR A 73 41.34 -32.67 35.56
CA THR A 73 42.40 -33.62 35.17
C THR A 73 43.71 -32.91 34.84
N LEU A 74 43.66 -31.79 34.13
CA LEU A 74 44.83 -30.97 33.82
C LEU A 74 45.51 -30.45 35.10
N ALA A 75 44.72 -29.95 36.05
CA ALA A 75 45.22 -29.50 37.35
C ALA A 75 45.87 -30.63 38.14
N ALA A 76 45.23 -31.81 38.22
CA ALA A 76 45.80 -32.96 38.93
C ALA A 76 47.14 -33.42 38.34
N VAL A 77 47.25 -33.47 37.00
CA VAL A 77 48.50 -33.80 36.31
C VAL A 77 49.57 -32.73 36.55
N ALA A 78 49.20 -31.45 36.47
CA ALA A 78 50.10 -30.33 36.69
C ALA A 78 50.63 -30.30 38.13
N THR A 79 49.78 -30.52 39.14
CA THR A 79 50.19 -30.61 40.55
C THR A 79 51.28 -31.66 40.74
N LYS A 80 51.10 -32.86 40.16
CA LYS A 80 52.13 -33.91 40.24
C LYS A 80 53.45 -33.48 39.57
N GLN A 81 53.39 -32.86 38.40
CA GLN A 81 54.60 -32.42 37.69
C GLN A 81 55.32 -31.24 38.35
N ILE A 82 54.59 -30.35 39.02
CA ILE A 82 55.16 -29.24 39.81
C ILE A 82 55.85 -29.79 41.06
N MET A 83 55.21 -30.74 41.77
CA MET A 83 55.83 -31.38 42.94
C MET A 83 57.09 -32.18 42.58
N ASP A 84 57.11 -32.82 41.41
CA ASP A 84 58.28 -33.53 40.88
C ASP A 84 59.38 -32.59 40.34
N GLY A 85 59.18 -31.26 40.39
CA GLY A 85 60.14 -30.25 39.90
C GLY A 85 60.28 -30.17 38.37
N ARG A 86 59.38 -30.79 37.61
CA ARG A 86 59.43 -30.82 36.13
C ARG A 86 58.71 -29.65 35.46
N LEU A 87 57.88 -28.91 36.21
CA LEU A 87 57.08 -27.80 35.70
C LEU A 87 57.07 -26.65 36.71
N GLU A 88 57.27 -25.42 36.25
CA GLU A 88 57.05 -24.24 37.08
C GLU A 88 55.56 -23.87 37.18
N ALA A 89 55.12 -23.45 38.37
CA ALA A 89 53.74 -23.01 38.59
C ALA A 89 53.35 -21.78 37.74
N SER A 90 54.29 -20.86 37.51
CA SER A 90 54.14 -19.68 36.64
C SER A 90 53.77 -20.07 35.21
N SER A 91 54.48 -21.06 34.65
CA SER A 91 54.27 -21.59 33.30
C SER A 91 52.91 -22.29 33.17
N PHE A 92 52.47 -22.99 34.21
CA PHE A 92 51.13 -23.59 34.24
C PHE A 92 50.01 -22.54 34.24
N ILE A 93 50.13 -21.50 35.07
CA ILE A 93 49.15 -20.39 35.11
C ILE A 93 49.11 -19.64 33.77
N ALA A 94 50.27 -19.38 33.16
CA ALA A 94 50.35 -18.77 31.84
C ALA A 94 49.69 -19.65 30.75
N GLY A 95 49.92 -20.97 30.79
CA GLY A 95 49.28 -21.93 29.89
C GLY A 95 47.76 -21.98 30.03
N LEU A 96 47.23 -21.93 31.26
CA LEU A 96 45.79 -21.81 31.53
C LEU A 96 45.20 -20.53 30.93
N GLY A 97 45.89 -19.39 31.09
CA GLY A 97 45.49 -18.12 30.48
C GLY A 97 45.47 -18.18 28.96
N ALA A 98 46.51 -18.76 28.34
CA ALA A 98 46.57 -18.96 26.89
C ALA A 98 45.45 -19.88 26.38
N LEU A 99 45.14 -20.96 27.10
CA LEU A 99 44.05 -21.88 26.77
C LEU A 99 42.68 -21.20 26.84
N ALA A 100 42.46 -20.34 27.85
CA ALA A 100 41.23 -19.57 27.99
C ALA A 100 41.03 -18.59 26.82
N VAL A 101 42.08 -17.89 26.41
CA VAL A 101 42.06 -16.99 25.24
C VAL A 101 41.80 -17.76 23.93
N ALA A 102 42.45 -18.93 23.76
CA ALA A 102 42.22 -19.80 22.61
C ALA A 102 40.76 -20.30 22.55
N GLY A 103 40.21 -20.75 23.69
CA GLY A 103 38.81 -21.18 23.78
C GLY A 103 37.82 -20.05 23.49
N ALA A 104 38.08 -18.84 24.00
CA ALA A 104 37.26 -17.66 23.71
C ALA A 104 37.26 -17.30 22.22
N SER A 105 38.38 -17.51 21.53
CA SER A 105 38.53 -17.23 20.09
C SER A 105 37.83 -18.26 19.20
N LEU A 106 37.64 -19.50 19.67
CA LEU A 106 36.94 -20.55 18.93
C LEU A 106 35.40 -20.45 19.03
N LYS A 107 34.88 -19.85 20.11
CA LYS A 107 33.44 -19.78 20.37
C LYS A 107 32.63 -19.06 19.26
N PRO A 108 33.10 -17.93 18.68
CA PRO A 108 32.41 -17.25 17.58
C PRO A 108 32.29 -18.08 16.30
N LEU A 109 33.23 -19.00 16.01
CA LEU A 109 33.20 -19.83 14.80
C LEU A 109 31.95 -20.74 14.74
N ASN A 110 31.48 -21.22 15.89
CA ASN A 110 30.22 -21.99 15.97
C ASN A 110 28.97 -21.14 15.67
N GLY A 111 29.04 -19.83 15.92
CA GLY A 111 27.98 -18.88 15.55
C GLY A 111 27.86 -18.75 14.04
N ILE A 112 28.99 -18.58 13.35
CA ILE A 112 29.08 -18.43 11.89
C ILE A 112 28.46 -19.64 11.17
N PHE A 113 28.76 -20.87 11.61
CA PHE A 113 28.17 -22.07 11.01
C PHE A 113 26.63 -22.11 11.09
N ASN A 114 26.06 -21.66 12.21
CA ASN A 114 24.61 -21.59 12.36
C ASN A 114 24.00 -20.49 11.48
N GLU A 115 24.66 -19.34 11.38
CA GLU A 115 24.22 -18.22 10.54
C GLU A 115 24.19 -18.61 9.06
N ILE A 116 25.27 -19.25 8.56
CA ILE A 116 25.34 -19.75 7.18
C ILE A 116 24.20 -20.74 6.90
N GLN A 117 23.93 -21.69 7.81
CA GLN A 117 22.83 -22.64 7.63
C GLN A 117 21.46 -21.98 7.61
N THR A 118 21.25 -20.92 8.41
CA THR A 118 19.99 -20.18 8.38
C THR A 118 19.83 -19.31 7.14
N ALA A 119 20.92 -18.73 6.64
CA ALA A 119 20.92 -17.89 5.44
C ALA A 119 20.71 -18.70 4.15
N SER A 120 21.25 -19.92 4.07
CA SER A 120 21.13 -20.79 2.88
C SER A 120 19.69 -21.02 2.43
N ALA A 121 18.75 -21.29 3.35
CA ALA A 121 17.35 -21.51 2.96
C ALA A 121 16.66 -20.27 2.38
N ALA A 122 17.11 -19.06 2.75
CA ALA A 122 16.64 -17.82 2.14
C ALA A 122 17.32 -17.58 0.79
N ALA A 123 18.62 -17.90 0.69
CA ALA A 123 19.37 -17.84 -0.56
C ALA A 123 18.77 -18.75 -1.64
N ASP A 124 18.44 -20.01 -1.31
CA ASP A 124 17.82 -20.96 -2.25
C ASP A 124 16.50 -20.43 -2.86
N ARG A 125 15.68 -19.75 -2.05
CA ARG A 125 14.42 -19.14 -2.53
C ARG A 125 14.66 -17.91 -3.38
N LEU A 126 15.66 -17.11 -3.03
CA LEU A 126 16.04 -15.92 -3.78
C LEU A 126 16.61 -16.34 -5.14
N GLU A 127 17.41 -17.41 -5.16
CA GLU A 127 17.90 -18.05 -6.39
C GLU A 127 16.75 -18.57 -7.27
N GLN A 128 15.75 -19.27 -6.70
CA GLN A 128 14.56 -19.70 -7.45
C GLN A 128 13.82 -18.52 -8.09
N LEU A 129 13.71 -17.38 -7.39
CA LEU A 129 13.06 -16.19 -7.91
C LEU A 129 13.89 -15.50 -8.99
N LEU A 130 15.21 -15.42 -8.81
CA LEU A 130 16.13 -14.81 -9.78
C LEU A 130 16.29 -15.65 -11.05
N ASN A 131 16.15 -16.97 -10.94
CA ASN A 131 16.21 -17.91 -12.05
C ASN A 131 14.82 -18.24 -12.62
N ALA A 132 13.76 -17.57 -12.17
CA ALA A 132 12.44 -17.72 -12.77
C ALA A 132 12.46 -17.15 -14.20
N ASP A 133 11.83 -17.86 -15.14
CA ASP A 133 11.77 -17.41 -16.53
C ASP A 133 11.12 -16.03 -16.63
N GLU A 134 11.78 -15.11 -17.35
CA GLU A 134 11.20 -13.80 -17.63
C GLU A 134 10.01 -13.92 -18.59
N GLU A 135 9.06 -13.01 -18.46
CA GLU A 135 7.95 -12.91 -19.42
C GLU A 135 8.51 -12.69 -20.84
N ALA A 136 8.13 -13.55 -21.78
CA ALA A 136 8.55 -13.41 -23.17
C ALA A 136 8.06 -12.08 -23.78
N GLY A 137 8.84 -11.51 -24.70
CA GLY A 137 8.42 -10.33 -25.46
C GLY A 137 8.94 -8.97 -24.97
N HIS A 138 9.77 -8.95 -23.91
CA HIS A 138 10.48 -7.75 -23.45
C HIS A 138 11.86 -7.55 -24.09
N ASP A 139 12.28 -8.45 -24.98
CA ASP A 139 13.54 -8.33 -25.72
C ASP A 139 13.54 -7.05 -26.59
N ALA A 140 14.61 -6.25 -26.44
CA ALA A 140 14.82 -5.02 -27.18
C ALA A 140 15.06 -5.26 -28.69
N ALA A 141 15.43 -6.47 -29.10
CA ALA A 141 15.59 -6.86 -30.49
C ALA A 141 14.25 -7.07 -31.21
N LEU A 142 13.15 -7.26 -30.47
CA LEU A 142 11.85 -7.48 -31.09
C LEU A 142 11.35 -6.21 -31.80
N PRO A 143 10.76 -6.36 -33.00
CA PRO A 143 10.20 -5.23 -33.73
C PRO A 143 9.07 -4.57 -32.93
N ARG A 144 8.96 -3.24 -33.06
CA ARG A 144 7.83 -2.50 -32.49
C ARG A 144 6.60 -2.75 -33.35
N LEU A 145 5.48 -3.06 -32.72
CA LEU A 145 4.18 -3.11 -33.38
C LEU A 145 3.80 -1.70 -33.87
N PRO A 146 3.49 -1.51 -35.17
CA PRO A 146 2.95 -0.25 -35.67
C PRO A 146 1.65 0.15 -35.00
N ARG A 147 1.21 1.39 -35.22
CA ARG A 147 -0.08 1.85 -34.70
C ARG A 147 -1.21 1.06 -35.35
N HIS A 148 -2.06 0.43 -34.54
CA HIS A 148 -3.21 -0.34 -35.02
C HIS A 148 -4.14 0.53 -35.89
N ALA A 149 -4.53 0.00 -37.05
CA ALA A 149 -5.31 0.70 -38.06
C ALA A 149 -6.26 -0.18 -38.89
N GLN A 150 -6.13 -1.52 -38.88
CA GLN A 150 -6.89 -2.40 -39.77
C GLN A 150 -7.80 -3.40 -39.05
N GLU A 151 -7.25 -4.36 -38.30
CA GLU A 151 -8.04 -5.38 -37.60
C GLU A 151 -7.28 -6.10 -36.49
N ILE A 152 -8.03 -6.70 -35.56
CA ILE A 152 -7.55 -7.71 -34.62
C ILE A 152 -8.11 -9.05 -35.06
N ARG A 153 -7.26 -10.06 -35.23
CA ARG A 153 -7.68 -11.38 -35.70
C ARG A 153 -7.21 -12.47 -34.74
N PHE A 154 -8.12 -13.36 -34.37
CA PHE A 154 -7.83 -14.64 -33.76
C PHE A 154 -7.92 -15.69 -34.86
N GLU A 155 -6.89 -16.52 -35.00
CA GLU A 155 -6.84 -17.61 -35.97
C GLU A 155 -6.69 -18.92 -35.19
N HIS A 156 -7.72 -19.78 -35.20
CA HIS A 156 -7.71 -21.11 -34.58
C HIS A 156 -7.17 -21.17 -33.14
N VAL A 157 -7.48 -20.15 -32.34
CA VAL A 157 -6.91 -20.00 -30.98
C VAL A 157 -7.47 -21.04 -30.02
N THR A 158 -6.56 -21.85 -29.48
CA THR A 158 -6.81 -22.77 -28.37
C THR A 158 -5.96 -22.34 -27.18
N PHE A 159 -6.49 -22.44 -25.96
CA PHE A 159 -5.73 -22.08 -24.76
C PHE A 159 -6.13 -22.92 -23.55
N THR A 160 -5.12 -23.42 -22.83
CA THR A 160 -5.26 -24.23 -21.64
C THR A 160 -4.40 -23.66 -20.50
N TYR A 161 -4.99 -23.43 -19.32
CA TYR A 161 -4.20 -23.05 -18.15
C TYR A 161 -3.35 -24.25 -17.68
N GLN A 162 -2.14 -23.99 -17.16
CA GLN A 162 -1.15 -25.02 -16.75
C GLN A 162 -1.66 -26.11 -15.79
N ASN A 163 -2.78 -25.89 -15.09
CA ASN A 163 -3.39 -26.84 -14.16
C ASN A 163 -4.85 -27.20 -14.52
N ALA A 164 -5.25 -27.01 -15.78
CA ALA A 164 -6.59 -27.31 -16.24
C ALA A 164 -6.61 -28.60 -17.09
N ASP A 165 -7.58 -29.48 -16.81
CA ASP A 165 -7.76 -30.73 -17.56
C ASP A 165 -8.39 -30.50 -18.96
N ALA A 166 -8.90 -29.29 -19.23
CA ALA A 166 -9.58 -28.97 -20.46
C ALA A 166 -9.28 -27.52 -20.93
N PRO A 167 -9.23 -27.30 -22.25
CA PRO A 167 -8.99 -25.97 -22.82
C PRO A 167 -10.15 -25.01 -22.50
N SER A 168 -9.80 -23.80 -22.08
CA SER A 168 -10.70 -22.66 -21.83
C SER A 168 -11.21 -22.05 -23.15
N LEU A 169 -10.37 -22.08 -24.19
CA LEU A 169 -10.71 -21.66 -25.55
C LEU A 169 -10.37 -22.79 -26.52
N ARG A 170 -11.21 -23.02 -27.53
CA ARG A 170 -11.05 -24.11 -28.50
C ARG A 170 -11.24 -23.59 -29.93
N GLY A 171 -10.17 -23.52 -30.70
CA GLY A 171 -10.21 -23.18 -32.14
C GLY A 171 -10.89 -21.85 -32.47
N VAL A 172 -10.81 -20.85 -31.59
CA VAL A 172 -11.50 -19.57 -31.75
C VAL A 172 -10.92 -18.81 -32.95
N SER A 173 -11.78 -18.52 -33.92
CA SER A 173 -11.42 -17.74 -35.11
C SER A 173 -12.38 -16.57 -35.29
N VAL A 174 -11.88 -15.35 -35.19
CA VAL A 174 -12.68 -14.13 -35.34
C VAL A 174 -11.82 -12.97 -35.82
N ALA A 175 -12.33 -12.19 -36.77
CA ALA A 175 -11.71 -10.95 -37.22
C ALA A 175 -12.55 -9.76 -36.77
N ILE A 176 -11.90 -8.77 -36.17
CA ILE A 176 -12.49 -7.55 -35.61
C ILE A 176 -11.89 -6.35 -36.34
N PRO A 177 -12.59 -5.75 -37.31
CA PRO A 177 -12.13 -4.57 -38.01
C PRO A 177 -11.91 -3.36 -37.09
N HIS A 178 -10.96 -2.52 -37.46
CA HIS A 178 -10.61 -1.31 -36.73
C HIS A 178 -11.82 -0.37 -36.60
N GLY A 179 -12.03 0.15 -35.40
CA GLY A 179 -13.14 1.05 -35.07
C GLY A 179 -14.45 0.33 -34.73
N GLN A 180 -14.52 -1.00 -34.76
CA GLN A 180 -15.69 -1.72 -34.28
C GLN A 180 -15.76 -1.81 -32.76
N THR A 181 -16.99 -1.72 -32.25
CA THR A 181 -17.32 -2.06 -30.86
C THR A 181 -17.90 -3.46 -30.81
N VAL A 182 -17.19 -4.39 -30.18
CA VAL A 182 -17.60 -5.79 -30.08
C VAL A 182 -17.92 -6.14 -28.64
N ALA A 183 -19.05 -6.83 -28.42
CA ALA A 183 -19.42 -7.38 -27.13
C ALA A 183 -19.23 -8.90 -27.12
N VAL A 184 -18.44 -9.42 -26.18
CA VAL A 184 -18.28 -10.86 -25.97
C VAL A 184 -19.23 -11.30 -24.85
N VAL A 185 -20.28 -12.05 -25.22
CA VAL A 185 -21.34 -12.49 -24.30
C VAL A 185 -21.34 -14.01 -24.14
N GLY A 186 -21.66 -14.49 -22.95
CA GLY A 186 -21.74 -15.92 -22.66
C GLY A 186 -21.79 -16.23 -21.16
N PRO A 187 -22.12 -17.47 -20.76
CA PRO A 187 -22.20 -17.90 -19.36
C PRO A 187 -20.88 -17.72 -18.59
N ASN A 188 -20.92 -17.69 -17.26
CA ASN A 188 -19.70 -17.71 -16.44
C ASN A 188 -18.85 -18.95 -16.76
N GLY A 189 -17.53 -18.77 -16.84
CA GLY A 189 -16.61 -19.85 -17.22
C GLY A 189 -16.50 -20.12 -18.73
N SER A 190 -17.21 -19.40 -19.60
CA SER A 190 -17.15 -19.60 -21.06
C SER A 190 -15.88 -19.07 -21.75
N GLY A 191 -14.81 -18.79 -21.00
CA GLY A 191 -13.54 -18.30 -21.56
C GLY A 191 -13.48 -16.81 -21.96
N LYS A 192 -14.50 -15.99 -21.68
CA LYS A 192 -14.53 -14.56 -22.08
C LYS A 192 -13.31 -13.76 -21.60
N THR A 193 -13.00 -13.85 -20.31
CA THR A 193 -11.84 -13.17 -19.73
C THR A 193 -10.55 -13.70 -20.34
N THR A 194 -10.45 -15.02 -20.52
CA THR A 194 -9.29 -15.65 -21.19
C THR A 194 -9.09 -15.10 -22.60
N LEU A 195 -10.14 -15.02 -23.42
CA LEU A 195 -10.09 -14.47 -24.78
C LEU A 195 -9.57 -13.02 -24.78
N LEU A 196 -10.10 -12.18 -23.89
CA LEU A 196 -9.68 -10.79 -23.76
C LEU A 196 -8.25 -10.66 -23.22
N SER A 197 -7.78 -11.59 -22.37
CA SER A 197 -6.41 -11.61 -21.84
C SER A 197 -5.35 -11.99 -22.88
N LEU A 198 -5.73 -12.64 -23.99
CA LEU A 198 -4.80 -12.96 -25.08
C LEU A 198 -4.41 -11.73 -25.91
N VAL A 199 -5.30 -10.74 -26.07
CA VAL A 199 -5.02 -9.51 -26.85
C VAL A 199 -3.83 -8.70 -26.30
N PRO A 200 -3.73 -8.42 -24.98
CA PRO A 200 -2.54 -7.81 -24.39
C PRO A 200 -1.38 -8.81 -24.18
N ARG A 201 -1.50 -10.04 -24.70
CA ARG A 201 -0.54 -11.14 -24.51
C ARG A 201 -0.22 -11.37 -23.03
N LEU A 202 -1.23 -11.44 -22.16
CA LEU A 202 -1.02 -11.87 -20.76
C LEU A 202 -0.87 -13.39 -20.66
N PHE A 203 -1.40 -14.10 -21.65
CA PHE A 203 -1.16 -15.51 -21.88
C PHE A 203 -0.84 -15.71 -23.37
N GLU A 204 -0.14 -16.80 -23.67
CA GLU A 204 0.10 -17.23 -25.03
C GLU A 204 -0.83 -18.40 -25.36
N PRO A 205 -1.43 -18.44 -26.57
CA PRO A 205 -2.23 -19.58 -27.00
C PRO A 205 -1.38 -20.86 -27.08
N ASP A 206 -2.04 -22.00 -26.93
CA ASP A 206 -1.40 -23.31 -27.01
C ASP A 206 -0.80 -23.47 -28.42
N ARG A 207 0.50 -23.76 -28.49
CA ARG A 207 1.17 -24.10 -29.75
C ARG A 207 1.14 -25.63 -29.91
N PRO A 208 0.81 -26.16 -31.10
CA PRO A 208 0.86 -27.60 -31.32
C PRO A 208 2.28 -28.12 -31.09
N THR A 209 2.43 -29.03 -30.13
CA THR A 209 3.71 -29.66 -29.77
C THR A 209 3.92 -30.92 -30.59
N ALA A 210 4.75 -30.84 -31.63
CA ALA A 210 5.30 -31.96 -32.40
C ALA A 210 4.29 -32.91 -33.12
N PRO A 211 4.72 -33.63 -34.18
CA PRO A 211 3.82 -34.33 -35.11
C PRO A 211 3.24 -35.67 -34.61
N ASP A 212 3.52 -36.09 -33.37
CA ASP A 212 3.30 -37.49 -32.96
C ASP A 212 1.93 -37.75 -32.30
N GLU A 213 1.07 -36.74 -32.18
CA GLU A 213 -0.32 -36.92 -31.75
C GLU A 213 -1.29 -36.88 -32.93
N ILE A 214 -2.26 -37.80 -32.91
CA ILE A 214 -3.30 -38.01 -33.93
C ILE A 214 -4.17 -36.75 -34.03
N GLY A 215 -3.73 -35.78 -34.84
CA GLY A 215 -4.35 -34.46 -35.00
C GLY A 215 -3.48 -33.40 -35.70
N ALA A 216 -2.33 -33.79 -36.27
CA ALA A 216 -1.24 -32.93 -36.76
C ALA A 216 -1.56 -31.96 -37.94
N ASP A 217 -2.82 -31.80 -38.35
CA ASP A 217 -3.24 -30.91 -39.43
C ASP A 217 -3.85 -29.58 -38.94
N GLN A 218 -3.86 -29.31 -37.63
CA GLN A 218 -4.31 -28.00 -37.14
C GLN A 218 -3.20 -26.94 -37.28
N PRO A 219 -3.42 -25.85 -38.04
CA PRO A 219 -2.49 -24.74 -38.09
C PRO A 219 -2.29 -24.16 -36.68
N ALA A 220 -1.05 -23.82 -36.34
CA ALA A 220 -0.75 -23.17 -35.06
C ALA A 220 -1.58 -21.89 -34.94
N GLY A 221 -2.46 -21.85 -33.94
CA GLY A 221 -3.34 -20.72 -33.73
C GLY A 221 -2.59 -19.50 -33.20
N GLY A 222 -3.08 -18.30 -33.50
CA GLY A 222 -2.41 -17.06 -33.16
C GLY A 222 -3.35 -15.88 -33.01
N VAL A 223 -2.84 -14.81 -32.39
CA VAL A 223 -3.52 -13.53 -32.32
C VAL A 223 -2.72 -12.53 -33.13
N LEU A 224 -3.36 -11.92 -34.13
CA LEU A 224 -2.74 -10.98 -35.04
C LEU A 224 -3.36 -9.60 -34.86
N ILE A 225 -2.54 -8.56 -34.99
CA ILE A 225 -2.98 -7.17 -35.10
C ILE A 225 -2.43 -6.61 -36.40
N ASP A 226 -3.31 -6.21 -37.30
CA ASP A 226 -2.98 -5.74 -38.65
C ASP A 226 -2.03 -6.71 -39.39
N GLY A 227 -2.32 -8.01 -39.29
CA GLY A 227 -1.53 -9.08 -39.89
C GLY A 227 -0.21 -9.41 -39.17
N HIS A 228 0.15 -8.72 -38.09
CA HIS A 228 1.33 -9.02 -37.29
C HIS A 228 0.97 -9.95 -36.13
N ASP A 229 1.60 -11.12 -36.05
CA ASP A 229 1.48 -12.00 -34.88
C ASP A 229 2.07 -11.30 -33.64
N ILE A 230 1.24 -11.12 -32.62
CA ILE A 230 1.62 -10.44 -31.37
C ILE A 230 2.74 -11.17 -30.61
N SER A 231 2.97 -12.45 -30.91
CA SER A 231 4.08 -13.24 -30.33
C SER A 231 5.46 -12.77 -30.83
N THR A 232 5.51 -12.15 -32.01
CA THR A 232 6.74 -11.75 -32.73
C THR A 232 7.12 -10.29 -32.54
N VAL A 233 6.33 -9.50 -31.80
CA VAL A 233 6.55 -8.06 -31.59
C VAL A 233 6.83 -7.76 -30.12
N SER A 234 7.40 -6.59 -29.85
CA SER A 234 7.64 -6.11 -28.49
C SER A 234 6.31 -5.93 -27.73
N VAL A 235 6.19 -6.62 -26.59
CA VAL A 235 5.02 -6.56 -25.69
C VAL A 235 4.78 -5.13 -25.20
N ARG A 236 5.84 -4.35 -24.97
CA ARG A 236 5.71 -2.93 -24.60
C ARG A 236 5.01 -2.12 -25.69
N SER A 237 5.37 -2.33 -26.95
CA SER A 237 4.75 -1.61 -28.08
C SER A 237 3.29 -2.02 -28.32
N LEU A 238 2.97 -3.30 -28.08
CA LEU A 238 1.60 -3.84 -28.08
C LEU A 238 0.74 -3.21 -26.98
N ARG A 239 1.16 -3.35 -25.71
CA ARG A 239 0.38 -2.92 -24.54
C ARG A 239 0.20 -1.41 -24.45
N ARG A 240 1.12 -0.59 -25.00
CA ARG A 240 0.96 0.88 -25.10
C ARG A 240 -0.26 1.31 -25.92
N GLN A 241 -0.82 0.43 -26.75
CA GLN A 241 -1.97 0.72 -27.59
C GLN A 241 -3.29 0.17 -27.02
N ILE A 242 -3.22 -0.53 -25.89
CA ILE A 242 -4.36 -1.26 -25.32
C ILE A 242 -4.70 -0.65 -23.96
N GLY A 243 -5.93 -0.18 -23.80
CA GLY A 243 -6.50 0.17 -22.50
C GLY A 243 -7.35 -0.99 -21.96
N VAL A 244 -7.05 -1.45 -20.74
CA VAL A 244 -7.83 -2.50 -20.08
C VAL A 244 -8.49 -1.93 -18.83
N VAL A 245 -9.80 -2.14 -18.69
CA VAL A 245 -10.54 -1.90 -17.45
C VAL A 245 -10.84 -3.27 -16.84
N THR A 246 -10.21 -3.56 -15.70
CA THR A 246 -10.37 -4.84 -15.00
C THR A 246 -11.70 -4.92 -14.26
N GLN A 247 -12.18 -6.13 -14.00
CA GLN A 247 -13.41 -6.36 -13.24
C GLN A 247 -13.30 -5.84 -11.80
N GLU A 248 -12.12 -5.95 -11.19
CA GLU A 248 -11.78 -5.34 -9.91
C GLU A 248 -10.82 -4.17 -10.15
N THR A 249 -11.25 -2.96 -9.84
CA THR A 249 -10.40 -1.77 -9.96
C THR A 249 -9.35 -1.75 -8.86
N VAL A 250 -8.08 -1.71 -9.25
CA VAL A 250 -6.95 -1.54 -8.33
C VAL A 250 -6.47 -0.09 -8.40
N LEU A 251 -6.35 0.55 -7.23
CA LEU A 251 -5.72 1.87 -7.10
C LEU A 251 -4.43 1.72 -6.29
N PHE A 252 -3.38 2.39 -6.72
CA PHE A 252 -2.12 2.44 -5.99
C PHE A 252 -2.19 3.48 -4.88
N ARG A 253 -1.38 3.29 -3.83
CA ARG A 253 -1.20 4.27 -2.76
C ARG A 253 -0.41 5.49 -3.26
N ALA A 254 -1.10 6.32 -4.04
CA ALA A 254 -0.62 7.53 -4.67
C ALA A 254 -1.78 8.55 -4.76
N THR A 255 -1.56 9.72 -5.32
CA THR A 255 -2.65 10.69 -5.49
C THR A 255 -3.65 10.21 -6.55
N ILE A 256 -4.86 10.79 -6.57
CA ILE A 256 -5.85 10.51 -7.63
C ILE A 256 -5.27 10.89 -9.01
N ALA A 257 -4.54 12.00 -9.09
CA ALA A 257 -3.88 12.43 -10.32
C ALA A 257 -2.85 11.39 -10.80
N ASP A 258 -2.04 10.83 -9.89
CA ASP A 258 -1.06 9.78 -10.22
C ASP A 258 -1.73 8.50 -10.71
N ASN A 259 -2.87 8.14 -10.11
CA ASN A 259 -3.66 6.98 -10.55
C ASN A 259 -4.30 7.22 -11.92
N ILE A 260 -4.77 8.43 -12.24
CA ILE A 260 -5.29 8.78 -13.58
C ILE A 260 -4.16 8.80 -14.62
N ALA A 261 -2.98 9.29 -14.23
CA ALA A 261 -1.79 9.31 -15.08
C ALA A 261 -1.13 7.92 -15.23
N TYR A 262 -1.58 6.92 -14.48
CA TYR A 262 -0.96 5.60 -14.45
C TYR A 262 -0.97 4.96 -15.85
N GLY A 263 0.22 4.60 -16.34
CA GLY A 263 0.42 4.06 -17.70
C GLY A 263 0.54 5.10 -18.82
N ALA A 264 0.34 6.39 -18.54
CA ALA A 264 0.53 7.47 -19.50
C ALA A 264 1.91 8.12 -19.36
N GLU A 265 2.77 7.95 -20.36
CA GLU A 265 4.07 8.64 -20.43
C GLU A 265 3.84 10.17 -20.52
N ASN A 266 4.52 10.92 -19.64
CA ASN A 266 4.49 12.38 -19.59
C ASN A 266 3.07 12.97 -19.58
N ALA A 267 2.18 12.42 -18.74
CA ALA A 267 0.83 12.94 -18.58
C ALA A 267 0.87 14.37 -18.04
N THR A 268 0.52 15.35 -18.88
CA THR A 268 0.37 16.74 -18.47
C THR A 268 -0.92 16.91 -17.66
N ASP A 269 -0.96 17.94 -16.81
CA ASP A 269 -2.15 18.23 -15.99
C ASP A 269 -3.40 18.45 -16.83
N GLU A 270 -3.25 19.08 -17.99
CA GLU A 270 -4.34 19.26 -18.94
C GLU A 270 -4.92 17.93 -19.42
N ARG A 271 -4.06 16.95 -19.73
CA ARG A 271 -4.48 15.61 -20.16
C ARG A 271 -5.14 14.83 -19.03
N ILE A 272 -4.60 14.93 -17.80
CA ILE A 272 -5.19 14.32 -16.60
C ILE A 272 -6.60 14.89 -16.37
N ARG A 273 -6.74 16.22 -16.41
CA ARG A 273 -8.04 16.90 -16.26
C ARG A 273 -9.00 16.53 -17.40
N ALA A 274 -8.53 16.44 -18.64
CA ALA A 274 -9.35 16.02 -19.78
C ALA A 274 -9.84 14.58 -19.63
N ALA A 275 -8.98 13.66 -19.20
CA ALA A 275 -9.36 12.27 -18.92
C ALA A 275 -10.41 12.19 -17.80
N ALA A 276 -10.22 12.94 -16.71
CA ALA A 276 -11.20 13.02 -15.62
C ALA A 276 -12.55 13.57 -16.10
N ARG A 277 -12.54 14.62 -16.94
CA ARG A 277 -13.76 15.19 -17.54
C ARG A 277 -14.45 14.21 -18.49
N ALA A 278 -13.70 13.49 -19.32
CA ALA A 278 -14.24 12.47 -20.20
C ALA A 278 -14.89 11.32 -19.40
N ALA A 279 -14.22 10.83 -18.36
CA ALA A 279 -14.76 9.82 -17.45
C ALA A 279 -16.04 10.30 -16.74
N ARG A 280 -16.09 11.59 -16.35
CA ARG A 280 -17.30 12.23 -15.81
C ARG A 280 -18.43 12.28 -16.84
N ALA A 281 -18.14 12.69 -18.07
CA ALA A 281 -19.14 12.78 -19.15
C ALA A 281 -19.75 11.41 -19.49
N LEU A 282 -19.03 10.31 -19.22
CA LEU A 282 -19.48 8.93 -19.38
C LEU A 282 -20.36 8.42 -18.21
N GLY A 283 -20.73 9.28 -17.25
CA GLY A 283 -21.80 9.02 -16.29
C GLY A 283 -21.38 8.97 -14.81
N LEU A 284 -20.12 9.21 -14.47
CA LEU A 284 -19.69 9.36 -13.08
C LEU A 284 -20.26 10.66 -12.48
N ARG A 285 -21.03 10.51 -11.40
CA ARG A 285 -21.65 11.63 -10.67
C ARG A 285 -21.09 11.67 -9.26
N VAL A 286 -20.81 12.89 -8.78
CA VAL A 286 -20.39 13.14 -7.40
C VAL A 286 -21.60 13.64 -6.63
N ALA A 287 -21.89 13.00 -5.49
CA ALA A 287 -22.88 13.47 -4.54
C ALA A 287 -22.15 14.18 -3.38
N LEU A 288 -22.52 15.42 -3.10
CA LEU A 288 -22.08 16.13 -1.90
C LEU A 288 -23.16 15.97 -0.84
N ILE A 289 -22.88 15.20 0.21
CA ILE A 289 -23.84 14.96 1.29
C ILE A 289 -23.32 15.69 2.52
N ASP A 290 -24.06 16.66 3.02
CA ASP A 290 -23.72 17.35 4.27
C ASP A 290 -24.99 17.78 5.03
N ARG A 291 -24.92 17.83 6.36
CA ARG A 291 -26.08 18.06 7.25
C ARG A 291 -26.76 19.44 7.17
N ALA A 292 -26.16 20.37 6.45
CA ALA A 292 -26.57 21.77 6.36
C ALA A 292 -25.98 22.43 5.11
N ASP A 293 -26.59 23.50 4.62
CA ASP A 293 -26.05 24.20 3.46
C ASP A 293 -24.88 25.13 3.84
N PHE A 294 -24.09 25.55 2.84
CA PHE A 294 -23.03 26.55 3.01
C PHE A 294 -23.46 27.90 2.41
N PRO A 295 -22.96 29.05 2.93
CA PRO A 295 -22.00 29.18 4.03
C PRO A 295 -22.63 28.88 5.40
N ARG A 296 -21.90 28.15 6.26
CA ARG A 296 -22.27 27.95 7.66
C ARG A 296 -21.65 29.03 8.52
N ASP A 297 -22.30 29.36 9.63
CA ASP A 297 -21.66 30.11 10.71
C ASP A 297 -20.63 29.22 11.41
N LYS A 298 -19.47 29.09 10.78
CA LYS A 298 -18.25 28.53 11.37
C LYS A 298 -17.35 29.70 11.72
N LEU A 299 -17.04 29.84 13.00
CA LEU A 299 -16.15 30.88 13.51
C LEU A 299 -14.66 30.54 13.30
N CYS A 300 -14.34 29.30 12.97
CA CYS A 300 -12.96 28.85 12.90
C CYS A 300 -12.21 29.28 11.63
N GLY A 301 -10.93 29.56 11.85
CA GLY A 301 -9.94 29.77 10.79
C GLY A 301 -9.53 28.46 10.13
N GLY A 302 -8.90 28.56 8.97
CA GLY A 302 -8.25 27.46 8.27
C GLY A 302 -6.84 27.86 7.90
N LEU A 303 -5.90 26.94 8.04
CA LEU A 303 -4.54 27.08 7.53
C LEU A 303 -4.34 26.14 6.35
N VAL A 304 -3.89 26.70 5.23
CA VAL A 304 -3.54 25.94 4.03
C VAL A 304 -2.04 26.09 3.82
N SER A 305 -1.35 24.95 3.73
CA SER A 305 0.08 24.95 3.41
C SER A 305 0.30 25.46 1.98
N GLY A 306 1.44 26.09 1.70
CA GLY A 306 1.80 26.48 0.33
C GLY A 306 1.76 25.31 -0.67
N ARG A 307 2.11 24.10 -0.22
CA ARG A 307 1.97 22.86 -1.02
C ARG A 307 0.51 22.57 -1.38
N SER A 308 -0.39 22.66 -0.41
CA SER A 308 -1.83 22.45 -0.63
C SER A 308 -2.42 23.52 -1.56
N LEU A 309 -1.95 24.76 -1.44
CA LEU A 309 -2.38 25.86 -2.31
C LEU A 309 -1.91 25.66 -3.75
N ALA A 310 -0.66 25.26 -3.96
CA ALA A 310 -0.15 24.90 -5.28
C ALA A 310 -0.92 23.73 -5.91
N LEU A 311 -1.41 22.78 -5.10
CA LEU A 311 -2.28 21.70 -5.58
C LEU A 311 -3.68 22.20 -5.97
N LEU A 312 -4.26 23.12 -5.20
CA LEU A 312 -5.55 23.73 -5.52
C LEU A 312 -5.47 24.51 -6.83
N ASP A 313 -4.42 25.32 -6.99
CA ASP A 313 -4.12 26.05 -8.21
C ASP A 313 -3.95 25.08 -9.40
N ARG A 314 -3.09 24.08 -9.25
CA ARG A 314 -2.83 23.07 -10.28
C ARG A 314 -4.08 22.27 -10.68
N LEU A 315 -4.97 21.92 -9.76
CA LEU A 315 -6.12 21.06 -10.05
C LEU A 315 -7.34 21.84 -10.53
N PHE A 316 -7.56 23.04 -9.98
CA PHE A 316 -8.80 23.79 -10.15
C PHE A 316 -8.60 25.18 -10.76
N ASP A 317 -7.37 25.55 -11.13
CA ASP A 317 -7.01 26.90 -11.63
C ASP A 317 -7.41 27.99 -10.63
N LEU A 318 -7.19 27.70 -9.34
CA LEU A 318 -7.49 28.58 -8.22
C LEU A 318 -6.21 29.15 -7.64
N SER A 319 -5.83 30.34 -8.08
CA SER A 319 -4.71 31.05 -7.50
C SER A 319 -5.01 31.48 -6.05
N ALA A 320 -3.95 31.74 -5.29
CA ALA A 320 -4.03 32.32 -3.95
C ALA A 320 -4.88 33.60 -3.92
N ASP A 321 -4.80 34.42 -4.97
CA ASP A 321 -5.52 35.69 -5.11
C ASP A 321 -7.01 35.49 -5.46
N GLY A 322 -7.36 34.34 -6.07
CA GLY A 322 -8.73 33.96 -6.37
C GLY A 322 -9.46 33.26 -5.20
N LEU A 323 -8.73 32.92 -4.14
CA LEU A 323 -9.23 32.30 -2.92
C LEU A 323 -9.04 33.27 -1.75
N LEU A 324 -9.96 33.26 -0.78
CA LEU A 324 -9.99 34.23 0.32
C LEU A 324 -8.92 33.93 1.38
N PHE A 325 -7.64 34.00 1.00
CA PHE A 325 -6.49 33.74 1.87
C PHE A 325 -5.75 35.03 2.25
N HIS A 326 -5.25 35.05 3.48
CA HIS A 326 -4.27 36.01 3.98
C HIS A 326 -2.95 35.27 4.17
N ALA A 327 -1.89 35.74 3.51
CA ALA A 327 -0.56 35.16 3.62
C ALA A 327 0.23 35.88 4.71
N GLU A 328 0.74 35.15 5.70
CA GLU A 328 1.60 35.70 6.76
C GLU A 328 2.81 34.81 6.99
N ALA A 329 4.00 35.41 7.04
CA ALA A 329 5.27 34.71 7.22
C ALA A 329 5.83 34.88 8.64
N ARG A 330 5.36 35.88 9.38
CA ARG A 330 5.83 36.19 10.74
C ARG A 330 4.99 35.45 11.77
N VAL A 331 5.67 34.64 12.58
CA VAL A 331 5.07 33.88 13.66
C VAL A 331 5.79 34.20 14.97
N ALA A 332 5.02 34.53 16.00
CA ALA A 332 5.51 34.68 17.36
C ALA A 332 4.98 33.57 18.25
N PHE A 333 5.83 33.02 19.11
CA PHE A 333 5.43 32.12 20.17
C PHE A 333 5.45 32.84 21.50
N HIS A 334 4.40 32.66 22.29
CA HIS A 334 4.19 33.20 23.61
C HIS A 334 3.89 32.07 24.60
N TRP A 335 4.11 32.35 25.88
CA TRP A 335 3.63 31.53 27.00
C TRP A 335 2.91 32.44 28.00
N ALA A 336 1.61 32.25 28.15
CA ALA A 336 0.74 33.02 29.05
C ALA A 336 0.94 34.54 28.84
N GLY A 337 0.87 34.97 27.58
CA GLY A 337 1.07 36.35 27.13
C GLY A 337 2.53 36.80 27.00
N THR A 338 3.50 36.03 27.51
CA THR A 338 4.92 36.41 27.51
C THR A 338 5.61 35.97 26.22
N PRO A 339 6.27 36.87 25.44
CA PRO A 339 6.97 36.47 24.23
C PRO A 339 8.11 35.49 24.52
N LEU A 340 8.15 34.37 23.79
CA LEU A 340 9.23 33.38 23.84
C LEU A 340 10.19 33.55 22.67
N ALA A 341 9.68 33.64 21.45
CA ALA A 341 10.48 33.72 20.23
C ALA A 341 9.66 34.26 19.06
N ARG A 342 10.34 34.84 18.07
CA ARG A 342 9.77 35.30 16.80
C ARG A 342 10.54 34.73 15.63
N PHE A 343 9.82 34.33 14.59
CA PHE A 343 10.37 33.73 13.39
C PHE A 343 9.74 34.36 12.16
N THR A 344 10.53 34.49 11.10
CA THR A 344 10.04 34.76 9.75
C THR A 344 10.24 33.49 8.93
N LEU A 345 9.16 32.95 8.40
CA LEU A 345 9.17 31.76 7.58
C LEU A 345 9.61 32.09 6.14
N ASP A 346 10.42 31.23 5.53
CA ASP A 346 10.84 31.38 4.12
C ASP A 346 9.65 31.26 3.16
N ALA A 347 8.60 30.55 3.56
CA ALA A 347 7.34 30.44 2.85
C ALA A 347 6.18 30.84 3.77
N PRO A 348 5.26 31.71 3.32
CA PRO A 348 4.17 32.18 4.15
C PRO A 348 3.15 31.07 4.45
N LEU A 349 2.49 31.22 5.60
CA LEU A 349 1.29 30.48 5.96
C LEU A 349 0.07 31.15 5.33
N HIS A 350 -0.83 30.37 4.72
CA HIS A 350 -2.03 30.91 4.09
C HIS A 350 -3.26 30.65 4.97
N PHE A 351 -3.74 31.71 5.61
CA PHE A 351 -4.87 31.70 6.52
C PHE A 351 -6.17 32.04 5.78
N THR A 352 -7.27 31.37 6.08
CA THR A 352 -8.59 31.69 5.51
C THR A 352 -9.70 31.52 6.53
N MET A 353 -10.85 32.13 6.28
CA MET A 353 -12.06 31.85 7.04
C MET A 353 -12.78 30.66 6.42
N ARG A 354 -13.00 29.61 7.22
CA ARG A 354 -13.68 28.39 6.76
C ARG A 354 -15.06 28.67 6.16
N ARG A 355 -15.79 29.66 6.70
CA ARG A 355 -17.10 30.07 6.18
C ARG A 355 -17.06 30.36 4.67
N ALA A 356 -16.09 31.18 4.25
CA ALA A 356 -16.02 31.64 2.87
C ALA A 356 -15.26 30.65 1.97
N PHE A 357 -14.23 30.00 2.50
CA PHE A 357 -13.48 28.97 1.79
C PHE A 357 -14.34 27.73 1.47
N ASP A 358 -15.03 27.17 2.47
CA ASP A 358 -15.90 25.99 2.26
C ASP A 358 -17.02 26.33 1.25
N ALA A 359 -17.58 27.55 1.32
CA ALA A 359 -18.61 28.02 0.37
C ALA A 359 -18.09 28.10 -1.07
N ARG A 360 -16.85 28.58 -1.27
CA ARG A 360 -16.22 28.63 -2.60
C ARG A 360 -15.96 27.23 -3.14
N LEU A 361 -15.44 26.31 -2.32
CA LEU A 361 -15.23 24.92 -2.73
C LEU A 361 -16.54 24.23 -3.12
N ARG A 362 -17.63 24.46 -2.36
CA ARG A 362 -18.95 23.95 -2.73
C ARG A 362 -19.42 24.51 -4.08
N ALA A 363 -19.28 25.82 -4.30
CA ALA A 363 -19.67 26.44 -5.57
C ALA A 363 -18.94 25.81 -6.76
N ILE A 364 -17.63 25.60 -6.64
CA ILE A 364 -16.79 24.96 -7.67
C ILE A 364 -17.27 23.53 -7.94
N ALA A 365 -17.61 22.78 -6.89
CA ALA A 365 -18.12 21.42 -7.05
C ALA A 365 -19.50 21.39 -7.74
N LEU A 366 -20.37 22.35 -7.46
CA LEU A 366 -21.67 22.50 -8.14
C LEU A 366 -21.53 22.94 -9.61
N GLU A 367 -20.62 23.87 -9.91
CA GLU A 367 -20.24 24.23 -11.29
C GLU A 367 -19.67 23.01 -12.04
N ALA A 368 -18.92 22.17 -11.32
CA ALA A 368 -18.48 20.84 -11.78
C ALA A 368 -19.58 19.77 -11.69
N GLY A 369 -20.87 20.16 -11.58
CA GLY A 369 -22.06 19.30 -11.64
C GLY A 369 -22.17 18.22 -10.58
N ALA A 370 -21.61 18.46 -9.39
CA ALA A 370 -21.92 17.66 -8.23
C ALA A 370 -23.39 17.86 -7.80
N ILE A 371 -24.00 16.82 -7.24
CA ILE A 371 -25.38 16.80 -6.78
C ILE A 371 -25.39 17.06 -5.27
N PRO A 372 -25.96 18.16 -4.78
CA PRO A 372 -26.01 18.44 -3.34
C PRO A 372 -27.15 17.69 -2.67
N PHE A 373 -26.88 17.14 -1.49
CA PHE A 373 -27.84 16.59 -0.54
C PHE A 373 -27.62 17.25 0.82
N THR A 374 -28.68 17.87 1.36
CA THR A 374 -28.63 18.52 2.67
C THR A 374 -29.26 17.61 3.73
N ALA A 375 -28.56 16.56 4.11
CA ALA A 375 -29.04 15.54 5.03
C ALA A 375 -27.87 14.86 5.77
N SER A 376 -28.13 14.28 6.94
CA SER A 376 -27.15 13.40 7.61
C SER A 376 -27.22 11.99 7.05
N VAL A 377 -26.09 11.27 7.12
CA VAL A 377 -26.05 9.85 6.81
C VAL A 377 -26.50 9.06 8.05
N ASP A 378 -27.67 8.46 7.96
CA ASP A 378 -28.28 7.68 9.06
C ASP A 378 -27.82 6.22 9.05
N ALA A 379 -27.70 5.63 7.85
CA ALA A 379 -27.19 4.29 7.68
C ALA A 379 -26.29 4.15 6.45
N MET A 380 -25.32 3.25 6.54
CA MET A 380 -24.46 2.85 5.44
C MET A 380 -24.45 1.33 5.36
N ALA A 381 -24.85 0.81 4.21
CA ALA A 381 -24.78 -0.61 3.90
C ALA A 381 -23.39 -0.99 3.39
N PRO A 382 -22.96 -2.26 3.56
CA PRO A 382 -21.64 -2.73 3.12
C PRO A 382 -21.41 -2.68 1.60
N ASP A 383 -22.46 -2.48 0.80
CA ASP A 383 -22.39 -2.39 -0.65
C ASP A 383 -22.22 -0.94 -1.16
N GLY A 384 -21.98 0.01 -0.24
CA GLY A 384 -21.80 1.44 -0.56
C GLY A 384 -23.10 2.23 -0.65
N THR A 385 -24.23 1.65 -0.23
CA THR A 385 -25.51 2.36 -0.15
C THR A 385 -25.62 3.18 1.13
N LEU A 386 -25.93 4.47 1.00
CA LEU A 386 -26.18 5.42 2.08
C LEU A 386 -27.68 5.70 2.19
N ALA A 387 -28.23 5.58 3.39
CA ALA A 387 -29.55 6.10 3.74
C ALA A 387 -29.37 7.44 4.44
N LEU A 388 -30.02 8.47 3.89
CA LEU A 388 -29.98 9.83 4.40
C LEU A 388 -31.18 10.11 5.32
N SER A 389 -31.04 11.08 6.21
CA SER A 389 -32.07 11.47 7.18
C SER A 389 -33.36 12.02 6.58
N ASP A 390 -33.33 12.42 5.32
CA ASP A 390 -34.50 12.86 4.57
C ASP A 390 -35.23 11.70 3.86
N GLY A 391 -34.79 10.46 4.07
CA GLY A 391 -35.32 9.25 3.43
C GLY A 391 -34.68 8.94 2.07
N THR A 392 -33.79 9.79 1.56
CA THR A 392 -33.09 9.55 0.30
C THR A 392 -32.09 8.40 0.43
N THR A 393 -31.98 7.58 -0.61
CA THR A 393 -30.99 6.51 -0.69
C THR A 393 -30.01 6.78 -1.84
N VAL A 394 -28.71 6.78 -1.55
CA VAL A 394 -27.64 7.05 -2.53
C VAL A 394 -26.67 5.87 -2.56
N ARG A 395 -26.42 5.28 -3.72
CA ARG A 395 -25.41 4.22 -3.90
C ARG A 395 -24.13 4.81 -4.49
N ALA A 396 -22.99 4.53 -3.87
CA ALA A 396 -21.69 4.98 -4.36
C ALA A 396 -20.67 3.83 -4.39
N SER A 397 -19.87 3.77 -5.47
CA SER A 397 -18.76 2.81 -5.58
C SER A 397 -17.51 3.26 -4.79
N CYS A 398 -17.45 4.54 -4.41
CA CYS A 398 -16.38 5.11 -3.60
C CYS A 398 -16.99 6.15 -2.65
N LEU A 399 -16.60 6.08 -1.37
CA LEU A 399 -17.07 6.97 -0.32
C LEU A 399 -15.87 7.70 0.28
N VAL A 400 -15.92 9.03 0.29
CA VAL A 400 -14.90 9.88 0.90
C VAL A 400 -15.55 10.60 2.08
N GLY A 401 -15.10 10.30 3.30
CA GLY A 401 -15.53 11.02 4.50
C GLY A 401 -14.63 12.22 4.74
N ALA A 402 -15.22 13.42 4.74
CA ALA A 402 -14.56 14.68 5.05
C ALA A 402 -15.08 15.25 6.37
N ASP A 403 -15.19 14.38 7.38
CA ASP A 403 -15.76 14.74 8.68
C ASP A 403 -14.61 14.78 9.71
N GLY A 404 -14.55 15.82 10.54
CA GLY A 404 -13.49 15.98 11.55
C GLY A 404 -13.58 14.97 12.70
N VAL A 405 -13.18 15.38 13.91
CA VAL A 405 -13.17 14.53 15.14
C VAL A 405 -14.52 13.88 15.50
N ASN A 406 -15.62 14.28 14.86
CA ASN A 406 -16.94 13.68 15.05
C ASN A 406 -17.38 12.81 13.86
N SER A 407 -16.46 12.35 13.00
CA SER A 407 -16.79 11.58 11.80
C SER A 407 -17.67 10.38 12.09
N THR A 408 -18.85 10.35 11.45
CA THR A 408 -19.75 9.20 11.48
C THR A 408 -19.17 8.07 10.62
N LEU A 409 -18.54 8.41 9.49
CA LEU A 409 -17.89 7.43 8.62
C LEU A 409 -16.73 6.73 9.33
N ALA A 410 -15.83 7.49 9.96
CA ALA A 410 -14.67 6.93 10.67
C ALA A 410 -15.10 6.05 11.85
N ARG A 411 -16.12 6.47 12.62
CA ARG A 411 -16.70 5.63 13.68
C ARG A 411 -17.20 4.27 13.19
N ARG A 412 -17.84 4.23 12.02
CA ARG A 412 -18.32 2.96 11.44
C ARG A 412 -17.18 2.10 10.90
N LEU A 413 -16.19 2.71 10.24
CA LEU A 413 -15.07 1.97 9.65
C LEU A 413 -14.07 1.48 10.72
N PHE A 414 -13.85 2.26 11.78
CA PHE A 414 -12.74 2.07 12.72
C PHE A 414 -13.18 1.97 14.19
N GLY A 415 -14.48 1.99 14.49
CA GLY A 415 -15.03 1.90 15.85
C GLY A 415 -14.94 3.19 16.67
N ARG A 416 -14.10 4.15 16.27
CA ARG A 416 -13.94 5.48 16.88
C ARG A 416 -13.62 6.52 15.80
N ALA A 417 -14.01 7.77 16.02
CA ALA A 417 -13.71 8.85 15.06
C ALA A 417 -12.25 9.32 15.14
N PHE A 418 -11.65 9.23 16.33
CA PHE A 418 -10.28 9.64 16.59
C PHE A 418 -9.74 8.98 17.89
N ASP A 419 -8.45 9.14 18.15
CA ASP A 419 -7.79 8.65 19.37
C ASP A 419 -7.48 9.80 20.34
N PRO A 420 -8.18 9.87 21.50
CA PRO A 420 -7.99 10.94 22.49
C PRO A 420 -6.59 10.99 23.10
N GLU A 421 -5.85 9.88 23.12
CA GLU A 421 -4.49 9.85 23.70
C GLU A 421 -3.43 10.50 22.81
N THR A 422 -3.78 10.75 21.54
CA THR A 422 -2.85 11.28 20.53
C THR A 422 -3.28 12.61 19.92
N ILE A 423 -4.44 13.15 20.32
CA ILE A 423 -4.99 14.40 19.78
C ILE A 423 -4.84 15.54 20.77
N GLY A 424 -4.19 16.62 20.30
CA GLY A 424 -4.17 17.91 20.97
C GLY A 424 -5.30 18.81 20.46
N PHE A 425 -5.85 19.63 21.35
CA PHE A 425 -6.86 20.63 21.01
C PHE A 425 -6.23 22.03 21.05
N GLY A 426 -6.60 22.88 20.09
CA GLY A 426 -6.22 24.29 20.06
C GLY A 426 -7.40 25.18 20.45
N LEU A 427 -7.13 26.23 21.21
CA LEU A 427 -8.05 27.33 21.46
C LEU A 427 -7.86 28.37 20.34
N GLU A 428 -8.92 28.74 19.66
CA GLU A 428 -8.87 29.80 18.64
C GLU A 428 -9.40 31.09 19.28
N VAL A 429 -8.62 32.16 19.21
CA VAL A 429 -9.00 33.47 19.75
C VAL A 429 -9.09 34.48 18.61
N GLU A 430 -10.21 35.21 18.55
CA GLU A 430 -10.46 36.25 17.57
C GLU A 430 -9.68 37.54 17.93
N TRP A 431 -9.23 38.29 16.93
CA TRP A 431 -8.61 39.60 17.15
C TRP A 431 -9.29 40.68 16.30
N PRO A 432 -9.52 41.90 16.83
CA PRO A 432 -10.09 43.01 16.07
C PRO A 432 -9.15 43.49 14.95
N THR A 433 -9.71 43.77 13.78
CA THR A 433 -9.07 43.96 12.46
C THR A 433 -8.18 45.19 12.29
N ALA A 434 -7.38 45.59 13.28
CA ALA A 434 -6.47 46.73 13.16
C ALA A 434 -5.17 46.52 13.96
N LEU A 435 -4.30 45.62 13.47
CA LEU A 435 -2.89 45.68 13.81
C LEU A 435 -2.16 46.33 12.64
N ALA A 436 -1.36 47.37 12.93
CA ALA A 436 -0.53 48.07 11.95
C ALA A 436 0.51 47.14 11.30
N GLU A 437 0.79 46.00 11.93
CA GLU A 437 1.64 44.92 11.43
C GLU A 437 0.99 43.57 11.79
N PRO A 438 0.51 42.78 10.82
CA PRO A 438 -0.01 41.44 11.11
C PRO A 438 1.15 40.52 11.54
N GLU A 439 1.05 39.93 12.73
CA GLU A 439 1.97 38.89 13.23
C GLU A 439 1.10 37.76 13.81
N THR A 440 1.36 36.52 13.39
CA THR A 440 0.55 35.38 13.84
C THR A 440 1.10 34.87 15.18
N VAL A 441 0.34 35.01 16.28
CA VAL A 441 0.84 34.67 17.63
C VAL A 441 0.27 33.36 18.16
N ILE A 442 1.13 32.36 18.39
CA ILE A 442 0.78 31.15 19.16
C ILE A 442 1.07 31.41 20.63
N ASP A 443 0.09 31.20 21.50
CA ASP A 443 0.30 31.22 22.95
C ASP A 443 0.09 29.84 23.57
N PHE A 444 1.17 29.20 23.98
CA PHE A 444 1.15 27.88 24.61
C PHE A 444 0.61 27.88 26.05
N GLY A 445 0.46 29.05 26.66
CA GLY A 445 -0.15 29.21 27.99
C GLY A 445 -1.58 29.73 27.95
N ALA A 446 -2.21 29.80 26.77
CA ALA A 446 -3.60 30.27 26.64
C ALA A 446 -4.64 29.27 27.18
N ALA A 447 -4.29 27.99 27.33
CA ALA A 447 -5.14 26.97 27.93
C ALA A 447 -4.29 25.87 28.60
N ASP A 448 -4.75 25.34 29.73
CA ASP A 448 -4.02 24.30 30.49
C ASP A 448 -3.82 22.97 29.72
N TRP A 449 -4.60 22.75 28.67
CA TRP A 449 -4.64 21.51 27.89
C TRP A 449 -4.26 21.69 26.42
N GLY A 450 -3.80 22.88 26.00
CA GLY A 450 -3.62 23.20 24.59
C GLY A 450 -2.83 24.46 24.32
N TYR A 451 -3.03 25.04 23.14
CA TYR A 451 -2.41 26.30 22.73
C TYR A 451 -3.44 27.22 22.09
N GLY A 452 -3.25 28.52 22.23
CA GLY A 452 -4.01 29.57 21.56
C GLY A 452 -3.37 29.95 20.24
N TRP A 453 -4.15 30.22 19.19
CA TRP A 453 -3.64 30.89 17.98
C TRP A 453 -4.68 31.88 17.43
N MET A 454 -4.21 32.89 16.68
CA MET A 454 -5.00 34.00 16.14
C MET A 454 -5.14 33.90 14.61
N PHE A 455 -6.31 34.25 14.08
CA PHE A 455 -6.59 34.29 12.63
C PHE A 455 -7.11 35.66 12.19
N PRO A 456 -6.75 36.16 11.00
CA PRO A 456 -7.27 37.41 10.44
C PRO A 456 -8.72 37.25 9.95
N LYS A 457 -9.64 38.11 10.41
CA LYS A 457 -11.01 38.23 9.88
C LYS A 457 -11.14 39.49 9.01
N ALA A 458 -11.59 39.32 7.77
CA ALA A 458 -11.93 40.44 6.90
C ALA A 458 -13.17 41.21 7.40
N GLN A 459 -14.18 40.53 7.97
CA GLN A 459 -15.39 41.12 8.56
C GLN A 459 -16.00 40.16 9.60
N GLY A 460 -15.98 40.52 10.89
CA GLY A 460 -16.68 39.80 11.97
C GLY A 460 -16.24 40.27 13.36
N THR A 461 -17.18 40.39 14.30
CA THR A 461 -16.99 40.94 15.66
C THR A 461 -17.39 39.94 16.74
N THR A 462 -16.79 38.75 16.76
CA THR A 462 -17.10 37.73 17.79
C THR A 462 -16.02 37.64 18.84
#